data_AF-A0A7C4HZS8-F1
#
_entry.id   AF-A0A7C4HZS8-F1
#
_cell.length_a   1.000
_cell.length_b   1.000
_cell.length_c   1.000
_cell.angle_alpha   90.00
_cell.angle_beta   90.00
_cell.angle_gamma   90.00
#
_symmetry.space_group_name_H-M   'P 1'
#
loop_
_entity.id
_entity.type
_entity.pdbx_description
1 polymer ?
#
loop_
_entity_poly.entity_id
_entity_poly.type
_entity_poly.pdbx_seq_one_letter_code
_entity_poly.pdbx_strand_id
1 'polypeptide(L)' 'MAKSRLNVQAGPSASSTSIEHCLNPWDNKCKNADIAVYIMYKGRKIPLCWKCWRKISKNNIVWEAY' A
#
# COMPACT_ATOMS: atom_id res chain seq x y z
N MET A 1 -45.53 -12.29 30.14
CA MET A 1 -44.96 -11.83 28.85
C MET A 1 -43.68 -11.07 29.14
N ALA A 2 -42.51 -11.66 28.92
CA ALA A 2 -41.22 -10.97 29.05
C ALA A 2 -40.61 -10.84 27.65
N LYS A 3 -40.43 -9.61 27.17
CA LYS A 3 -39.81 -9.33 25.87
C LYS A 3 -38.30 -9.46 26.02
N SER A 4 -37.76 -10.50 25.40
CA SER A 4 -36.35 -10.86 25.33
C SER A 4 -35.54 -9.73 24.67
N ARG A 5 -34.42 -9.33 25.30
CA ARG A 5 -33.44 -8.44 24.66
C ARG A 5 -32.60 -9.27 23.69
N LEU A 6 -32.77 -9.02 22.39
CA LEU A 6 -31.88 -9.55 21.36
C LEU A 6 -30.51 -8.86 21.50
N ASN A 7 -29.51 -9.62 21.92
CA ASN A 7 -28.12 -9.20 21.95
C ASN A 7 -27.55 -9.31 20.54
N VAL A 8 -27.39 -8.16 19.86
CA VAL A 8 -26.76 -8.08 18.54
C VAL A 8 -25.30 -8.47 18.69
N GLN A 9 -24.94 -9.61 18.10
CA GLN A 9 -23.58 -10.09 18.02
C GLN A 9 -22.74 -9.06 17.26
N ALA A 10 -21.62 -8.65 17.88
CA ALA A 10 -20.63 -7.83 17.22
C ALA A 10 -20.20 -8.52 15.91
N GLY A 11 -20.28 -7.77 14.81
CA GLY A 11 -19.89 -8.22 13.47
C GLY A 11 -18.43 -8.68 13.41
N PRO A 12 -18.01 -9.25 12.25
CA PRO A 12 -16.70 -9.85 12.11
C PRO A 12 -15.64 -8.81 12.48
N SER A 13 -14.80 -9.20 13.44
CA SER A 13 -13.63 -8.48 13.90
C SER A 13 -12.93 -7.88 12.69
N ALA A 14 -12.81 -6.56 12.66
CA ALA A 14 -12.10 -5.85 11.62
C ALA A 14 -10.72 -6.48 11.47
N SER A 15 -10.56 -7.31 10.44
CA SER A 15 -9.25 -7.79 10.03
C SER A 15 -8.43 -6.53 9.83
N SER A 16 -7.40 -6.35 10.64
CA SER A 16 -6.46 -5.24 10.52
C SER A 16 -5.74 -5.40 9.18
N THR A 17 -6.39 -4.98 8.09
CA THR A 17 -5.79 -4.94 6.76
C THR A 17 -4.70 -3.90 6.87
N SER A 18 -3.47 -4.35 7.06
CA SER A 18 -2.29 -3.49 7.03
C SER A 18 -2.28 -2.79 5.68
N ILE A 19 -2.61 -1.50 5.68
CA ILE A 19 -2.62 -0.69 4.46
C ILE A 19 -1.18 -0.66 3.95
N GLU A 20 -0.96 -1.14 2.73
CA GLU A 20 0.36 -1.08 2.10
C GLU A 20 0.68 0.37 1.72
N HIS A 21 1.92 0.78 1.95
CA HIS A 21 2.39 2.13 1.64
C HIS A 21 3.52 2.08 0.61
N CYS A 22 3.65 3.16 -0.16
CA CYS A 22 4.73 3.37 -1.10
C CYS A 22 6.10 3.15 -0.44
N LEU A 23 6.97 2.40 -1.11
CA LEU A 23 8.35 2.16 -0.69
C LEU A 23 9.32 2.72 -1.73
N ASN A 24 9.16 3.99 -2.11
CA ASN A 24 9.99 4.61 -3.14
C ASN A 24 11.48 4.63 -2.76
N PRO A 25 12.38 3.94 -3.51
CA PRO A 25 13.81 3.90 -3.21
C PRO A 25 14.49 5.28 -3.27
N TRP A 26 13.97 6.18 -4.11
CA TRP A 26 14.53 7.51 -4.34
C TRP A 26 13.95 8.59 -3.41
N ASP A 27 12.89 8.26 -2.66
CA ASP A 27 12.28 9.12 -1.63
C ASP A 27 11.65 8.25 -0.53
N ASN A 28 12.48 7.87 0.44
CA ASN A 28 12.11 6.97 1.54
C ASN A 28 11.10 7.57 2.53
N LYS A 29 10.67 8.83 2.35
CA LYS A 29 9.69 9.50 3.22
C LYS A 29 8.25 9.36 2.74
N CYS A 30 8.03 8.87 1.51
CA CYS A 30 6.68 8.73 0.97
C CYS A 30 5.88 7.67 1.74
N LYS A 31 4.72 8.05 2.30
CA LYS A 31 3.78 7.15 2.99
C LYS A 31 2.42 7.06 2.29
N ASN A 32 2.35 7.39 0.99
CA ASN A 32 1.09 7.32 0.25
C ASN A 32 0.71 5.85 -0.01
N ALA A 33 -0.56 5.50 0.22
CA ALA A 33 -1.11 4.17 0.01
C ALA A 33 -1.82 4.01 -1.36
N ASP A 34 -1.86 5.06 -2.18
CA ASP A 34 -2.40 5.04 -3.55
C ASP A 34 -1.40 4.34 -4.51
N ILE A 35 -1.26 3.02 -4.34
CA ILE A 35 -0.29 2.17 -5.07
C ILE A 35 -0.71 2.03 -6.53
N ALA A 36 0.19 2.38 -7.44
CA ALA A 36 -0.04 2.30 -8.88
C ALA A 36 0.68 1.10 -9.52
N VAL A 37 1.92 0.82 -9.09
CA VAL A 37 2.74 -0.23 -9.67
C VAL A 37 3.59 -0.92 -8.60
N TYR A 38 3.99 -2.16 -8.89
CA TYR A 38 5.04 -2.86 -8.15
C TYR A 38 6.25 -3.03 -9.05
N ILE A 39 7.44 -2.78 -8.51
CA ILE A 39 8.71 -2.84 -9.24
C ILE A 39 9.67 -3.80 -8.55
N MET A 40 10.63 -4.32 -9.30
CA MET A 40 11.77 -5.03 -8.73
C MET A 40 12.90 -4.04 -8.48
N TYR A 41 13.37 -3.95 -7.24
CA TYR A 41 14.50 -3.11 -6.84
C TYR A 41 15.40 -3.90 -5.89
N LYS A 42 16.69 -4.06 -6.22
CA LYS A 42 17.66 -4.85 -5.44
C LYS A 42 17.12 -6.24 -5.06
N GLY A 43 16.52 -6.93 -6.04
CA GLY A 43 15.94 -8.26 -5.84
C GLY A 43 14.64 -8.32 -5.02
N ARG A 44 14.07 -7.17 -4.61
CA ARG A 44 12.82 -7.12 -3.84
C ARG A 44 11.69 -6.50 -4.66
N LYS A 45 10.50 -7.09 -4.59
CA LYS A 45 9.27 -6.48 -5.11
C LYS A 45 8.79 -5.41 -4.14
N ILE A 46 8.68 -4.17 -4.59
CA ILE A 46 8.25 -3.04 -3.76
C ILE A 46 7.10 -2.25 -4.42
N PRO A 47 6.14 -1.74 -3.64
CA PRO A 47 5.04 -0.91 -4.15
C PRO A 47 5.47 0.55 -4.36
N LEU A 48 5.00 1.17 -5.44
CA LEU A 48 5.12 2.60 -5.71
C LEU A 48 3.76 3.26 -5.86
N CYS A 49 3.57 4.40 -5.21
CA CYS A 49 2.35 5.21 -5.41
C CYS A 49 2.36 5.94 -6.76
N TRP A 50 1.18 6.32 -7.23
CA TRP A 50 0.99 7.06 -8.48
C TRP A 50 1.89 8.31 -8.60
N LYS A 51 1.99 9.09 -7.51
CA LYS A 51 2.81 10.31 -7.47
C LYS A 51 4.31 10.02 -7.69
N CYS A 52 4.83 8.97 -7.06
CA CYS A 52 6.22 8.56 -7.20
C CYS A 52 6.47 7.98 -8.60
N TRP A 53 5.59 7.08 -9.06
CA TRP A 53 5.67 6.49 -10.39
C TRP A 53 5.69 7.55 -11.48
N ARG A 54 4.78 8.54 -11.44
CA ARG A 54 4.71 9.63 -12.42
C ARG A 54 5.99 10.47 -12.48
N LYS A 55 6.71 10.63 -11.36
CA LYS A 55 8.00 11.32 -11.35
C LYS A 55 9.07 10.48 -12.03
N ILE A 56 9.15 9.20 -11.68
CA ILE A 56 10.13 8.26 -12.22
C ILE A 56 9.92 8.10 -13.74
N SER A 57 8.68 7.89 -14.19
CA SER A 57 8.35 7.67 -15.59
C SER A 57 8.63 8.87 -16.51
N LYS A 58 8.77 10.06 -15.94
CA LYS A 58 9.09 11.29 -16.69
C LYS A 58 10.58 11.55 -16.77
N ASN A 59 11.38 10.87 -15.94
CA ASN A 59 12.81 11.06 -15.89
C ASN A 59 13.50 9.91 -16.63
N ASN A 60 14.59 10.19 -17.33
CA ASN A 60 15.39 9.17 -17.99
C ASN A 60 16.32 8.47 -16.98
N ILE A 61 15.75 7.87 -15.94
CA ILE A 61 16.50 7.14 -14.92
C ILE A 61 16.70 5.74 -15.47
N VAL A 62 17.93 5.43 -15.90
CA VAL A 62 18.29 4.06 -16.28
C VAL A 62 18.35 3.24 -15.00
N TRP A 63 17.66 2.12 -14.99
CA TRP A 63 17.72 1.17 -13.89
C TRP A 63 18.93 0.32 -14.19
N GLU A 64 20.02 0.46 -13.43
CA GLU A 64 21.11 -0.50 -13.46
C GLU A 64 20.54 -1.83 -12.94
N ALA A 65 20.01 -2.63 -13.87
CA ALA A 65 19.85 -4.05 -13.65
C ALA A 65 21.28 -4.59 -13.62
N TYR A 66 21.77 -4.95 -12.43
CA TYR A 66 22.64 -6.09 -12.09
C TYR A 66 23.17 -5.89 -10.66
#